data_AF-A0A1I0Z1Y1-F1
#
_entry.id   AF-A0A1I0Z1Y1-F1
#
_cell.length_a   1.000
_cell.length_b   1.000
_cell.length_c   1.000
_cell.angle_alpha   90.00
_cell.angle_beta   90.00
_cell.angle_gamma   90.00
#
_symmetry.space_group_name_H-M   'P 1'
#
loop_
_entity.id
_entity.type
_entity.pdbx_description
1 polymer ?
#
loop_
_entity_poly.entity_id
_entity_poly.type
_entity_poly.pdbx_seq_one_letter_code
_entity_poly.pdbx_strand_id
1 'polypeptide(L)'
;MEEQLKIYRLVPAAASDDPAWQNSPPQGEVVVRARTAGDARLVASEAELDFTEIDASPAEGNSTRDASAFRNDKLYTVIEDTSGRFGADGAREIVEGRARIDTIVPMQR
;
A
#
# COMPACT_ATOMS: atom_id res chain seq x y z
N MET A 1 -14.98 11.47 18.08
CA MET A 1 -13.69 11.15 18.73
C MET A 1 -12.66 11.25 17.63
N GLU A 2 -11.77 12.24 17.69
CA GLU A 2 -10.68 12.36 16.73
C GLU A 2 -9.66 11.29 17.13
N GLU A 3 -9.68 10.14 16.46
CA GLU A 3 -8.68 9.10 16.67
C GLU A 3 -7.32 9.66 16.24
N GLN A 4 -6.42 9.80 17.23
CA GLN A 4 -5.03 10.15 16.98
C GLN A 4 -4.45 9.15 16.01
N LEU A 5 -3.78 9.68 14.98
CA LEU A 5 -3.05 8.84 14.04
C LEU A 5 -1.92 8.12 14.77
N LYS A 6 -1.53 6.99 14.22
CA LYS A 6 -0.41 6.17 14.66
C LYS A 6 0.35 5.71 13.44
N ILE A 7 1.52 5.14 13.70
CA ILE A 7 2.37 4.58 12.66
C ILE A 7 2.16 3.08 12.60
N TYR A 8 1.92 2.58 11.40
CA TYR A 8 1.76 1.18 11.11
C TYR A 8 2.71 0.77 9.98
N ARG A 9 3.24 -0.43 10.07
CA ARG A 9 4.11 -1.05 9.08
C ARG A 9 3.38 -2.22 8.44
N LEU A 10 3.30 -2.20 7.13
CA LEU A 10 2.83 -3.31 6.33
C LEU A 10 4.05 -4.08 5.85
N VAL A 11 4.23 -5.27 6.39
CA VAL A 11 5.38 -6.14 6.10
C VAL A 11 4.90 -7.35 5.30
N PRO A 12 5.58 -7.72 4.20
CA PRO A 12 5.30 -8.96 3.50
C PRO A 12 5.43 -10.15 4.46
N ALA A 13 4.35 -10.92 4.61
CA ALA A 13 4.28 -12.09 5.46
C ALA A 13 4.42 -13.40 4.67
N ALA A 14 4.02 -13.40 3.39
CA ALA A 14 4.17 -14.55 2.51
C ALA A 14 5.58 -14.62 1.88
N ALA A 15 6.03 -15.83 1.56
CA ALA A 15 7.29 -16.07 0.87
C ALA A 15 7.28 -15.41 -0.52
N SER A 16 8.44 -14.97 -1.03
CA SER A 16 8.52 -14.26 -2.32
C SER A 16 7.99 -15.07 -3.52
N ASP A 17 8.00 -16.39 -3.43
CA ASP A 17 7.47 -17.34 -4.44
C ASP A 17 6.02 -17.79 -4.17
N ASP A 18 5.32 -17.19 -3.19
CA ASP A 18 3.95 -17.57 -2.88
C ASP A 18 3.00 -17.30 -4.07
N PRO A 19 2.16 -18.27 -4.49
CA PRO A 19 1.26 -18.10 -5.63
C PRO A 19 0.21 -16.99 -5.41
N ALA A 20 -0.08 -16.61 -4.16
CA ALA A 20 -0.97 -15.49 -3.89
C ALA A 20 -0.39 -14.14 -4.38
N TRP A 21 0.93 -14.03 -4.58
CA TRP A 21 1.56 -12.86 -5.20
C TRP A 21 1.34 -12.77 -6.71
N GLN A 22 0.93 -13.84 -7.40
CA GLN A 22 0.81 -13.85 -8.87
C GLN A 22 -0.18 -12.81 -9.41
N ASN A 23 -1.17 -12.43 -8.60
CA ASN A 23 -2.16 -11.41 -8.98
C ASN A 23 -1.83 -10.03 -8.43
N SER A 24 -1.00 -9.94 -7.39
CA SER A 24 -0.64 -8.70 -6.72
C SER A 24 0.81 -8.83 -6.26
N PRO A 25 1.81 -8.43 -7.06
CA PRO A 25 3.23 -8.68 -6.75
C PRO A 25 3.67 -8.00 -5.44
N PRO A 26 4.69 -8.55 -4.74
CA PRO A 26 5.15 -7.98 -3.47
C PRO A 26 5.81 -6.62 -3.69
N GLN A 27 5.36 -5.62 -2.93
CA GLN A 27 5.83 -4.23 -3.04
C GLN A 27 6.89 -3.87 -1.99
N GLY A 28 7.25 -4.82 -1.11
CA GLY A 28 8.15 -4.60 0.01
C GLY A 28 7.44 -4.05 1.23
N GLU A 29 8.20 -3.63 2.23
CA GLU A 29 7.66 -2.99 3.44
C GLU A 29 7.25 -1.55 3.16
N VAL A 30 6.07 -1.16 3.66
CA VAL A 30 5.62 0.24 3.66
C VAL A 30 5.20 0.66 5.06
N VAL A 31 5.45 1.93 5.37
CA VAL A 31 5.14 2.55 6.66
C VAL A 31 4.08 3.62 6.41
N VAL A 32 3.01 3.57 7.20
CA VAL A 32 1.78 4.32 6.97
C VAL A 32 1.35 5.01 8.25
N ARG A 33 0.93 6.27 8.11
CA ARG A 33 0.24 7.00 9.17
C ARG A 33 -1.27 6.81 9.02
N ALA A 34 -1.88 6.13 9.98
CA ALA A 34 -3.30 5.75 9.94
C ALA A 34 -3.91 5.70 11.34
N ARG A 35 -5.24 5.62 11.44
CA ARG A 35 -5.95 5.53 12.74
C ARG A 35 -5.87 4.13 13.33
N THR A 36 -6.08 3.12 12.49
CA THR A 36 -6.14 1.71 12.86
C THR A 36 -5.37 0.83 11.88
N ALA A 37 -5.12 -0.43 12.22
CA ALA A 37 -4.53 -1.40 11.30
C ALA A 37 -5.40 -1.66 10.05
N GLY A 38 -6.72 -1.50 10.15
CA GLY A 38 -7.61 -1.59 8.98
C GLY A 38 -7.49 -0.35 8.09
N ASP A 39 -7.44 0.83 8.69
CA ASP A 39 -7.21 2.11 8.01
C ASP A 39 -5.84 2.15 7.33
N ALA A 40 -4.80 1.60 7.97
CA ALA A 40 -3.46 1.49 7.38
C ALA A 40 -3.44 0.72 6.06
N ARG A 41 -4.23 -0.37 5.97
CA ARG A 41 -4.38 -1.12 4.72
C ARG A 41 -5.10 -0.29 3.66
N LEU A 42 -6.12 0.47 4.06
CA LEU A 42 -6.84 1.34 3.13
C LEU A 42 -5.92 2.41 2.57
N VAL A 43 -5.20 3.15 3.44
CA VAL A 43 -4.26 4.19 3.02
C VAL A 43 -3.16 3.64 2.12
N ALA A 44 -2.61 2.45 2.43
CA ALA A 44 -1.61 1.81 1.57
C ALA A 44 -2.19 1.41 0.20
N SER A 45 -3.44 0.93 0.16
CA SER A 45 -4.12 0.54 -1.08
C SER A 45 -4.52 1.76 -1.92
N GLU A 46 -5.00 2.84 -1.28
CA GLU A 46 -5.33 4.11 -1.95
C GLU A 46 -4.09 4.72 -2.61
N ALA A 47 -2.94 4.65 -1.92
CA ALA A 47 -1.67 5.08 -2.46
C ALA A 47 -1.11 4.18 -3.58
N GLU A 48 -1.69 3.00 -3.87
CA GLU A 48 -1.43 2.30 -5.13
C GLU A 48 -2.28 2.86 -6.27
N LEU A 49 -3.55 3.17 -5.99
CA LEU A 49 -4.52 3.60 -6.99
C LEU A 49 -4.26 5.02 -7.50
N ASP A 50 -3.93 5.96 -6.61
CA ASP A 50 -3.74 7.39 -6.93
C ASP A 50 -2.62 7.62 -7.98
N PHE A 51 -1.66 6.69 -8.11
CA PHE A 51 -0.62 6.73 -9.16
C PHE A 51 -1.00 5.99 -10.45
N THR A 52 -2.02 5.13 -10.42
CA THR A 52 -2.52 4.39 -11.59
C THR A 52 -3.50 5.23 -12.43
N GLU A 53 -4.08 6.29 -11.85
CA GLU A 53 -5.12 7.12 -12.49
C GLU A 53 -4.58 8.19 -13.46
N ILE A 54 -3.27 8.25 -13.72
CA ILE A 54 -2.68 9.32 -14.56
C ILE A 54 -2.70 9.03 -16.07
N ASP A 55 -2.90 7.79 -16.57
CA ASP A 55 -2.91 7.56 -18.04
C ASP A 55 -3.76 6.37 -18.56
N ALA A 56 -4.64 5.76 -17.76
CA ALA A 56 -5.47 4.65 -18.24
C ALA A 56 -6.79 5.15 -18.86
N SER A 57 -6.84 5.24 -20.20
CA SER A 57 -8.10 5.41 -20.94
C SER A 57 -9.13 4.33 -20.53
N PRO A 58 -10.44 4.65 -20.46
CA PRO A 58 -11.45 3.72 -19.95
C PRO A 58 -11.70 2.60 -20.97
N ALA A 59 -10.93 1.52 -20.85
CA ALA A 59 -11.20 0.27 -21.53
C ALA A 59 -12.00 -0.64 -20.57
N GLU A 60 -13.30 -0.67 -20.84
CA GLU A 60 -14.28 -1.65 -20.39
C GLU A 60 -13.69 -3.05 -20.15
N GLY A 61 -13.79 -3.53 -18.91
CA GLY A 61 -13.43 -4.91 -18.56
C GLY A 61 -13.43 -5.16 -17.06
N ASN A 62 -14.49 -5.84 -16.58
CA ASN A 62 -14.74 -6.33 -15.22
C ASN A 62 -13.55 -7.08 -14.56
N SER A 63 -12.50 -6.37 -14.19
CA SER A 63 -11.33 -6.97 -13.58
C SER A 63 -11.43 -6.87 -12.08
N THR A 64 -11.85 -7.96 -11.43
CA THR A 64 -11.58 -8.26 -10.02
C THR A 64 -10.06 -8.44 -9.76
N ARG A 65 -9.20 -7.88 -10.62
CA ARG A 65 -7.73 -8.07 -10.69
C ARG A 65 -6.97 -6.98 -9.93
N ASP A 66 -7.68 -5.97 -9.41
CA ASP A 66 -7.11 -4.84 -8.67
C ASP A 66 -7.37 -4.95 -7.16
N ALA A 67 -7.35 -6.18 -6.62
CA ALA A 67 -7.27 -6.35 -5.18
C ALA A 67 -5.82 -6.07 -4.77
N SER A 68 -5.58 -4.85 -4.27
CA SER A 68 -4.30 -4.46 -3.66
C SER A 68 -3.74 -5.55 -2.74
N ALA A 69 -2.44 -5.85 -2.89
CA ALA A 69 -1.75 -6.82 -2.04
C ALA A 69 -1.84 -6.44 -0.55
N PHE A 70 -1.83 -5.13 -0.24
CA PHE A 70 -1.91 -4.61 1.13
C PHE A 70 -3.24 -4.94 1.82
N ARG A 71 -4.30 -5.19 1.05
CA ARG A 71 -5.61 -5.58 1.58
C ARG A 71 -5.67 -7.04 2.01
N ASN A 72 -4.74 -7.88 1.54
CA ASN A 72 -4.72 -9.31 1.82
C ASN A 72 -3.89 -9.62 3.07
N ASP A 73 -4.54 -10.08 4.14
CA ASP A 73 -3.89 -10.40 5.42
C ASP A 73 -2.91 -11.58 5.34
N LYS A 74 -3.05 -12.45 4.33
CA LYS A 74 -2.11 -13.55 4.09
C LYS A 74 -0.81 -13.10 3.45
N LEU A 75 -0.86 -12.00 2.69
CA LEU A 75 0.29 -11.43 1.99
C LEU A 75 1.00 -10.40 2.85
N TYR A 76 0.25 -9.57 3.56
CA TYR A 76 0.76 -8.47 4.37
C TYR A 76 0.25 -8.51 5.80
N THR A 77 1.20 -8.49 6.74
CA THR A 77 0.91 -8.26 8.15
C THR A 77 1.02 -6.77 8.47
N VAL A 78 0.14 -6.27 9.33
CA VAL A 78 0.15 -4.88 9.80
C VAL A 78 0.61 -4.87 11.25
N ILE A 79 1.68 -4.11 11.53
CA ILE A 79 2.29 -4.01 12.84
C ILE A 79 2.30 -2.53 13.24
N GLU A 80 1.82 -2.19 14.44
CA GLU A 80 1.97 -0.82 14.97
C GLU A 80 3.47 -0.56 15.25
N ASP A 81 4.04 0.48 14.63
CA ASP A 81 5.42 0.89 14.93
C ASP A 81 5.42 1.85 16.10
N THR A 82 5.89 1.35 17.24
CA THR A 82 6.08 2.12 18.48
C THR A 82 7.54 2.53 18.70
N SER A 83 8.39 2.32 17.69
CA SER A 83 9.83 2.60 17.75
C SER A 83 10.16 4.09 17.89
N GLY A 84 9.19 4.98 17.60
CA GLY A 84 9.36 6.43 17.62
C GLY A 84 10.16 6.98 16.44
N ARG A 85 10.47 6.14 15.43
CA ARG A 85 11.23 6.53 14.24
C ARG A 85 10.44 7.50 13.34
N PHE A 86 9.11 7.41 13.36
CA PHE A 86 8.23 8.26 12.56
C PHE A 86 7.26 9.01 13.47
N GLY A 87 6.99 10.27 13.13
CA GLY A 87 6.02 11.10 13.84
C GLY A 87 4.59 10.75 13.43
N ALA A 88 3.74 10.48 14.42
CA ALA A 88 2.31 10.27 14.25
C ALA A 88 1.51 11.56 13.96
N ASP A 89 2.19 12.71 13.99
CA ASP A 89 1.62 14.01 13.61
C ASP A 89 1.69 14.19 12.08
N GLY A 90 0.66 14.79 11.47
CA GLY A 90 0.57 15.01 10.03
C GLY A 90 -0.64 14.34 9.36
N ALA A 91 -0.64 14.26 8.03
CA ALA A 91 -1.75 13.69 7.27
C ALA A 91 -1.72 12.15 7.23
N ARG A 92 -2.87 11.54 6.92
CA ARG A 92 -2.99 10.09 6.70
C ARG A 92 -2.34 9.71 5.35
N GLU A 93 -1.13 9.15 5.39
CA GLU A 93 -0.33 8.90 4.18
C GLU A 93 0.73 7.83 4.41
N ILE A 94 1.37 7.38 3.32
CA ILE A 94 2.60 6.58 3.40
C ILE A 94 3.75 7.50 3.81
N VAL A 95 4.40 7.19 4.94
CA VAL A 95 5.54 7.97 5.47
C VAL A 95 6.90 7.41 5.04
N GLU A 96 6.98 6.11 4.72
CA GLU A 96 8.19 5.46 4.20
C GLU A 96 7.81 4.23 3.35
N GLY A 97 8.65 3.89 2.37
CA GLY A 97 8.41 2.82 1.42
C GLY A 97 7.81 3.34 0.10
N ARG A 98 7.84 2.50 -0.93
CA ARG A 98 7.23 2.78 -2.23
C ARG A 98 6.27 1.66 -2.53
N ALA A 99 4.98 1.96 -2.58
CA ALA A 99 4.03 1.13 -3.32
C ALA A 99 4.50 1.14 -4.79
N ARG A 100 4.90 -0.02 -5.32
CA ARG A 100 5.55 -0.06 -6.65
C ARG A 100 4.51 0.21 -7.73
N ILE A 101 4.68 1.33 -8.43
CA ILE A 101 4.31 1.50 -9.83
C ILE A 101 5.19 0.58 -10.67
N ASP A 102 4.64 -0.50 -11.21
CA ASP A 102 5.33 -1.16 -12.32
C ASP A 102 5.15 -0.30 -13.58
N THR A 103 6.20 0.47 -13.87
CA THR A 103 6.58 1.02 -15.17
C THR A 103 5.68 2.10 -15.80
N ILE A 104 5.99 3.37 -15.52
CA ILE A 104 6.00 4.41 -16.57
C ILE A 104 7.44 4.92 -16.68
N VAL A 105 8.16 4.43 -17.69
CA VAL A 105 9.39 5.07 -18.16
C VAL A 105 9.01 6.45 -18.71
N PRO A 106 9.51 7.57 -18.16
CA PRO A 106 9.42 8.83 -18.88
C PRO A 106 10.39 8.72 -20.06
N MET A 107 9.88 8.39 -21.25
CA MET A 107 10.57 8.69 -22.49
C MET A 107 10.55 10.21 -22.67
N GLN A 108 11.46 10.90 -21.97
CA GLN A 108 11.75 12.29 -22.30
C GLN A 108 12.50 12.31 -23.63
N ARG A 109 11.91 12.97 -24.63
CA ARG A 109 12.55 13.33 -25.89
C ARG A 109 12.75 14.84 -25.94
#